data_AF-A0A517M2V6-F1
#
_entry.id   AF-A0A517M2V6-F1
#
_cell.length_a   1.000
_cell.length_b   1.000
_cell.length_c   1.000
_cell.angle_alpha   90.00
_cell.angle_beta   90.00
_cell.angle_gamma   90.00
#
_symmetry.space_group_name_H-M   'P 1'
#
loop_
_entity.id
_entity.type
_entity.pdbx_description
1 polymer ?
#
loop_
_entity_poly.entity_id
_entity_poly.type
_entity_poly.pdbx_seq_one_letter_code
_entity_poly.pdbx_strand_id
1 'polypeptide(L)'
;MSTHQQLLYHIVSSVKDRRPLLQDDALRAQVWSYMAGIAKNLEGFAIKIGGFYDHAHVLVRIPAKIAVADFVGALKSNSSRQINDARAGKLKFHWQDGYGAFTVSPSQADRVVRYIENQLTHHAQQTFQDEYLALLAKHEIEFDPARVWE
;
A
#
# COMPACT_ATOMS: atom_id res chain seq x y z
N MET A 1 31.23 8.76 14.10
CA MET A 1 30.04 9.12 13.27
C MET A 1 28.84 8.34 13.80
N SER A 2 27.68 8.97 13.86
CA SER A 2 26.39 8.30 14.13
C SER A 2 25.75 7.76 12.83
N THR A 3 24.78 6.87 12.97
CA THR A 3 24.03 6.27 11.84
C THR A 3 22.95 7.23 11.34
N HIS A 4 22.91 7.46 10.03
CA HIS A 4 21.91 8.30 9.36
C HIS A 4 21.34 7.54 8.16
N GLN A 5 20.01 7.55 8.00
CA GLN A 5 19.33 6.80 6.94
C GLN A 5 18.02 7.49 6.55
N GLN A 6 17.61 7.31 5.30
CA GLN A 6 16.32 7.74 4.78
C GLN A 6 15.80 6.68 3.81
N LEU A 7 15.03 5.73 4.36
CA LEU A 7 14.57 4.53 3.64
C LEU A 7 13.09 4.66 3.34
N LEU A 8 12.77 5.28 2.18
CA LEU A 8 11.39 5.43 1.73
C LEU A 8 11.01 4.32 0.76
N TYR A 9 9.81 3.80 0.95
CA TYR A 9 9.21 2.77 0.11
C TYR A 9 7.82 3.22 -0.33
N HIS A 10 7.51 2.98 -1.60
CA HIS A 10 6.16 2.96 -2.14
C HIS A 10 5.69 1.51 -2.14
N ILE A 11 4.80 1.17 -1.23
CA ILE A 11 4.18 -0.14 -1.12
C ILE A 11 2.84 -0.12 -1.85
N VAL A 12 2.55 -1.16 -2.61
CA VAL A 12 1.28 -1.34 -3.32
C VAL A 12 0.68 -2.69 -2.96
N SER A 13 -0.60 -2.74 -2.62
CA SER A 13 -1.30 -3.99 -2.29
C SER A 13 -2.76 -3.92 -2.70
N SER A 14 -3.26 -4.94 -3.38
CA SER A 14 -4.68 -5.08 -3.68
C SER A 14 -5.42 -5.73 -2.52
N VAL A 15 -6.72 -5.44 -2.44
CA VAL A 15 -7.69 -6.26 -1.72
C VAL A 15 -7.70 -7.65 -2.36
N LYS A 16 -7.96 -8.71 -1.58
CA LYS A 16 -7.99 -10.10 -2.06
C LYS A 16 -8.93 -10.20 -3.25
N ASP A 17 -8.44 -10.86 -4.31
CA ASP A 17 -9.11 -11.03 -5.60
C ASP A 17 -9.46 -9.69 -6.29
N ARG A 18 -8.79 -8.60 -5.89
CA ARG A 18 -9.02 -7.22 -6.36
C ARG A 18 -10.48 -6.78 -6.20
N ARG A 19 -11.14 -7.28 -5.15
CA ARG A 19 -12.54 -6.90 -4.90
C ARG A 19 -12.63 -5.41 -4.56
N PRO A 20 -13.60 -4.66 -5.13
CA PRO A 20 -13.73 -3.22 -4.90
C PRO A 20 -14.42 -2.94 -3.55
N LEU A 21 -13.75 -3.28 -2.44
CA LEU A 21 -14.32 -3.20 -1.08
C LEU A 21 -14.10 -1.84 -0.40
N LEU A 22 -13.36 -0.93 -1.04
CA LEU A 22 -13.04 0.41 -0.53
C LEU A 22 -13.85 1.53 -1.24
N GLN A 23 -15.03 1.20 -1.77
CA GLN A 23 -15.92 2.14 -2.46
C GLN A 23 -16.54 3.19 -1.54
N ASP A 24 -16.81 2.82 -0.28
CA ASP A 24 -17.34 3.75 0.71
C ASP A 24 -16.22 4.67 1.23
N ASP A 25 -16.40 5.98 1.07
CA ASP A 25 -15.38 6.98 1.42
C ASP A 25 -15.05 7.00 2.91
N ALA A 26 -16.05 6.81 3.78
CA ALA A 26 -15.84 6.80 5.22
C ALA A 26 -15.01 5.58 5.66
N LEU A 27 -15.35 4.40 5.14
CA LEU A 27 -14.58 3.18 5.34
C LEU A 27 -13.16 3.35 4.82
N ARG A 28 -12.98 3.84 3.59
CA ARG A 28 -11.67 4.00 2.98
C ARG A 28 -10.78 4.98 3.78
N ALA A 29 -11.34 6.10 4.23
CA ALA A 29 -10.64 7.02 5.13
C ALA A 29 -10.23 6.35 6.46
N GLN A 30 -11.10 5.51 7.03
CA GLN A 30 -10.77 4.71 8.22
C GLN A 30 -9.65 3.72 7.94
N VAL A 31 -9.66 3.02 6.80
CA VAL A 31 -8.58 2.09 6.40
C VAL A 31 -7.23 2.82 6.36
N TRP A 32 -7.17 3.99 5.73
CA TRP A 32 -5.95 4.79 5.67
C TRP A 32 -5.48 5.21 7.06
N SER A 33 -6.40 5.62 7.93
CA SER A 33 -6.10 5.96 9.32
C SER A 33 -5.54 4.78 10.11
N TYR A 34 -6.14 3.59 10.00
CA TYR A 34 -5.64 2.37 10.64
C TYR A 34 -4.25 2.01 10.15
N MET A 35 -4.01 2.04 8.82
CA MET A 35 -2.70 1.74 8.26
C MET A 35 -1.64 2.74 8.75
N ALA A 36 -1.96 4.02 8.85
CA ALA A 36 -1.05 5.04 9.39
C ALA A 36 -0.72 4.79 10.87
N GLY A 37 -1.73 4.45 11.69
CA GLY A 37 -1.53 4.07 13.09
C GLY A 37 -0.67 2.82 13.26
N ILE A 38 -0.89 1.79 12.44
CA ILE A 38 -0.08 0.57 12.45
C ILE A 38 1.36 0.86 12.02
N ALA A 39 1.57 1.62 10.95
CA ALA A 39 2.90 2.03 10.51
C ALA A 39 3.67 2.77 11.62
N LYS A 40 2.99 3.67 12.35
CA LYS A 40 3.56 4.37 13.51
C LYS A 40 3.91 3.40 14.65
N ASN A 41 3.04 2.43 14.95
CA ASN A 41 3.30 1.43 15.99
C ASN A 41 4.47 0.51 15.65
N LEU A 42 4.75 0.31 14.36
CA LEU A 42 5.94 -0.39 13.86
C LEU A 42 7.18 0.52 13.79
N GLU A 43 7.15 1.68 14.46
CA GLU A 43 8.21 2.70 14.44
C GLU A 43 8.51 3.29 13.05
N GLY A 44 7.65 3.03 12.07
CA GLY A 44 7.69 3.62 10.75
C GLY A 44 7.00 4.99 10.71
N PHE A 45 7.06 5.62 9.53
CA PHE A 45 6.37 6.89 9.29
C PHE A 45 5.69 6.88 7.93
N ALA A 46 4.36 6.73 7.92
CA ALA A 46 3.57 6.84 6.71
C ALA A 46 3.45 8.30 6.29
N ILE A 47 4.05 8.65 5.16
CA ILE A 47 4.02 10.00 4.59
C ILE A 47 2.68 10.24 3.89
N LYS A 48 2.25 9.26 3.09
CA LYS A 48 0.95 9.30 2.42
C LYS A 48 0.40 7.89 2.27
N ILE A 49 -0.88 7.74 2.57
CA ILE A 49 -1.65 6.54 2.29
C ILE A 49 -2.88 6.95 1.48
N GLY A 50 -3.19 6.17 0.46
CA GLY A 50 -4.33 6.39 -0.42
C GLY A 50 -4.47 5.21 -1.37
N GLY A 51 -5.29 5.36 -2.40
CA GLY A 51 -5.54 4.31 -3.37
C GLY A 51 -6.95 4.41 -3.91
N PHE A 52 -7.39 3.34 -4.57
CA PHE A 52 -8.68 3.27 -5.23
C PHE A 52 -9.67 2.37 -4.47
N TYR A 53 -10.58 1.73 -5.18
CA TYR A 53 -11.63 0.89 -4.60
C TYR A 53 -11.16 -0.53 -4.25
N ASP A 54 -10.07 -0.99 -4.86
CA ASP A 54 -9.59 -2.37 -4.82
C ASP A 54 -8.12 -2.51 -4.41
N HIS A 55 -7.41 -1.40 -4.16
CA HIS A 55 -6.01 -1.43 -3.76
C HIS A 55 -5.59 -0.19 -2.96
N ALA A 56 -4.41 -0.29 -2.35
CA ALA A 56 -3.79 0.75 -1.56
C ALA A 56 -2.36 1.03 -2.04
N HIS A 57 -1.97 2.30 -1.96
CA HIS A 57 -0.61 2.78 -2.04
C HIS A 57 -0.19 3.40 -0.70
N VAL A 58 1.03 3.08 -0.27
CA VAL A 58 1.61 3.57 0.98
C VAL A 58 3.01 4.09 0.67
N LEU A 59 3.20 5.41 0.76
CA LEU A 59 4.54 6.00 0.84
C LEU A 59 4.96 6.05 2.30
N VAL A 60 5.96 5.27 2.68
CA VAL A 60 6.32 5.04 4.08
C VAL A 60 7.82 4.99 4.28
N ARG A 61 8.29 5.51 5.42
CA ARG A 61 9.62 5.24 5.94
C ARG A 61 9.61 3.99 6.81
N ILE A 62 10.45 3.01 6.48
CA ILE A 62 10.60 1.77 7.23
C ILE A 62 11.93 1.81 8.00
N PRO A 63 11.97 1.47 9.31
CA PRO A 63 13.23 1.37 10.05
C PRO A 63 14.13 0.26 9.48
N ALA A 64 15.44 0.52 9.34
CA ALA A 64 16.38 -0.50 8.83
C ALA A 64 16.45 -1.79 9.66
N LYS A 65 16.02 -1.74 10.93
CA LYS A 65 15.96 -2.91 11.82
C LYS A 65 14.79 -3.86 11.50
N ILE A 66 13.88 -3.48 10.62
CA ILE A 66 12.69 -4.26 10.25
C ILE A 66 12.78 -4.63 8.78
N ALA A 67 12.67 -5.92 8.45
CA ALA A 67 12.60 -6.34 7.06
C ALA A 67 11.32 -5.79 6.41
N VAL A 68 11.41 -5.39 5.14
CA VAL A 68 10.26 -4.83 4.41
C VAL A 68 9.08 -5.81 4.41
N ALA A 69 9.34 -7.12 4.24
CA ALA A 69 8.31 -8.15 4.28
C ALA A 69 7.57 -8.21 5.62
N ASP A 70 8.30 -8.14 6.75
CA ASP A 70 7.71 -8.16 8.08
C ASP A 70 6.85 -6.91 8.33
N PHE A 71 7.35 -5.74 7.92
CA PHE A 71 6.61 -4.49 8.04
C PHE A 71 5.31 -4.53 7.24
N VAL A 72 5.36 -4.93 5.96
CA VAL A 72 4.20 -5.00 5.08
C VAL A 72 3.22 -6.08 5.53
N GLY A 73 3.72 -7.24 5.97
CA GLY A 73 2.90 -8.31 6.54
C GLY A 73 2.14 -7.87 7.79
N ALA A 74 2.82 -7.20 8.73
CA ALA A 74 2.19 -6.62 9.92
C ALA A 74 1.19 -5.52 9.57
N LEU A 75 1.51 -4.65 8.59
CA LEU A 75 0.62 -3.60 8.12
C LEU A 75 -0.69 -4.17 7.55
N LYS A 76 -0.60 -5.16 6.66
CA LYS A 76 -1.74 -5.80 5.99
C LYS A 76 -2.59 -6.63 6.95
N SER A 77 -1.98 -7.47 7.77
CA SER A 77 -2.70 -8.35 8.71
C SER A 77 -3.45 -7.55 9.78
N ASN A 78 -2.78 -6.56 10.40
CA ASN A 78 -3.42 -5.75 11.44
C ASN A 78 -4.52 -4.84 10.89
N SER A 79 -4.33 -4.25 9.69
CA SER A 79 -5.38 -3.42 9.08
C SER A 79 -6.59 -4.27 8.68
N SER A 80 -6.38 -5.47 8.13
CA SER A 80 -7.48 -6.40 7.83
C SER A 80 -8.29 -6.75 9.07
N ARG A 81 -7.61 -7.04 10.20
CA ARG A 81 -8.26 -7.30 11.49
C ARG A 81 -9.11 -6.11 11.94
N GLN A 82 -8.54 -4.91 12.01
CA GLN A 82 -9.24 -3.69 12.44
C GLN A 82 -10.49 -3.41 11.58
N ILE A 83 -10.39 -3.58 10.26
CA ILE A 83 -11.52 -3.39 9.34
C ILE A 83 -12.63 -4.41 9.58
N ASN A 84 -12.27 -5.68 9.76
CA ASN A 84 -13.24 -6.74 10.00
C ASN A 84 -13.95 -6.58 11.34
N ASP A 85 -13.21 -6.19 12.39
CA ASP A 85 -13.75 -5.93 13.72
C ASP A 85 -14.74 -4.75 13.67
N ALA A 86 -14.37 -3.64 13.03
CA ALA A 86 -15.24 -2.47 12.86
C ALA A 86 -16.53 -2.76 12.08
N ARG A 87 -16.52 -3.76 11.19
CA ARG A 87 -17.69 -4.18 10.39
C ARG A 87 -18.46 -5.34 11.00
N ALA A 88 -18.13 -5.76 12.23
CA ALA A 88 -18.69 -6.94 12.89
C ALA A 88 -18.68 -8.20 11.98
N GLY A 89 -17.64 -8.35 11.15
CA GLY A 89 -17.47 -9.49 10.25
C GLY A 89 -18.50 -9.63 9.12
N LYS A 90 -19.41 -8.66 8.91
CA LYS A 90 -20.48 -8.75 7.89
C LYS A 90 -19.95 -8.91 6.46
N LEU A 91 -18.76 -8.39 6.18
CA LEU A 91 -18.04 -8.61 4.93
C LEU A 91 -16.57 -8.81 5.25
N LYS A 92 -16.04 -10.00 4.92
CA LYS A 92 -14.63 -10.32 5.14
C LYS A 92 -13.76 -9.46 4.21
N PHE A 93 -12.88 -8.69 4.83
CA PHE A 93 -11.84 -7.91 4.17
C PHE A 93 -10.49 -8.57 4.40
N HIS A 94 -9.75 -8.80 3.32
CA HIS A 94 -8.37 -9.27 3.34
C HIS A 94 -7.61 -8.58 2.22
N TRP A 95 -6.33 -8.29 2.44
CA TRP A 95 -5.42 -7.95 1.34
C TRP A 95 -5.00 -9.22 0.59
N GLN A 96 -4.61 -9.09 -0.67
CA GLN A 96 -3.94 -10.15 -1.42
C GLN A 96 -2.65 -10.55 -0.71
N ASP A 97 -2.17 -11.78 -0.89
CA ASP A 97 -0.96 -12.27 -0.22
C ASP A 97 0.30 -11.51 -0.70
N GLY A 98 0.42 -11.31 -2.02
CA GLY A 98 1.49 -10.51 -2.63
C GLY A 98 1.43 -9.00 -2.33
N TYR A 99 2.53 -8.30 -2.64
CA TYR A 99 2.62 -6.84 -2.60
C TYR A 99 3.75 -6.36 -3.52
N GLY A 100 3.64 -5.12 -4.01
CA GLY A 100 4.75 -4.40 -4.62
C GLY A 100 5.48 -3.55 -3.59
N ALA A 101 6.81 -3.47 -3.66
CA ALA A 101 7.61 -2.59 -2.82
C ALA A 101 8.72 -1.94 -3.65
N PHE A 102 8.66 -0.62 -3.77
CA PHE A 102 9.55 0.15 -4.62
C PHE A 102 10.27 1.21 -3.80
N THR A 103 11.60 1.27 -3.86
CA THR A 103 12.36 2.33 -3.16
C THR A 103 12.12 3.68 -3.79
N VAL A 104 11.97 4.72 -2.97
CA VAL A 104 11.72 6.09 -3.43
C VAL A 104 12.86 7.00 -2.95
N SER A 105 13.49 7.71 -3.88
CA SER A 105 14.42 8.78 -3.50
C SER A 105 13.67 9.91 -2.79
N PRO A 106 14.21 10.51 -1.70
CA PRO A 106 13.57 11.63 -1.01
C PRO A 106 13.22 12.81 -1.94
N SER A 107 14.02 13.06 -2.98
CA SER A 107 13.74 14.10 -3.98
C SER A 107 12.51 13.82 -4.85
N GLN A 108 12.02 12.58 -4.87
CA GLN A 108 10.82 12.16 -5.58
C GLN A 108 9.61 11.98 -4.64
N ALA A 109 9.77 12.17 -3.33
CA ALA A 109 8.72 11.91 -2.34
C ALA A 109 7.44 12.71 -2.65
N ASP A 110 7.55 14.02 -2.90
CA ASP A 110 6.41 14.88 -3.21
C ASP A 110 5.69 14.47 -4.50
N ARG A 111 6.43 13.93 -5.48
CA ARG A 111 5.82 13.40 -6.71
C ARG A 111 4.99 12.16 -6.40
N VAL A 112 5.47 11.27 -5.54
CA VAL A 112 4.73 10.08 -5.11
C VAL A 112 3.54 10.46 -4.22
N VAL A 113 3.66 11.48 -3.35
CA VAL A 113 2.52 12.01 -2.58
C VAL A 113 1.41 12.49 -3.52
N ARG A 114 1.74 13.35 -4.49
CA ARG A 114 0.78 13.84 -5.49
C ARG A 114 0.19 12.71 -6.31
N TYR A 115 0.99 11.70 -6.66
CA TYR A 115 0.49 10.52 -7.36
C TYR A 115 -0.57 9.78 -6.54
N ILE A 116 -0.31 9.51 -5.26
CA ILE A 116 -1.23 8.82 -4.35
C ILE A 116 -2.51 9.65 -4.12
N GLU A 117 -2.40 10.98 -4.07
CA GLU A 117 -3.55 11.88 -3.92
C GLU A 117 -4.53 11.84 -5.09
N ASN A 118 -4.00 11.66 -6.30
CA ASN A 118 -4.78 11.70 -7.53
C ASN A 118 -5.26 10.32 -7.99
N GLN A 119 -5.12 9.29 -7.15
CA GLN A 119 -5.46 7.90 -7.48
C GLN A 119 -6.92 7.72 -7.92
N LEU A 120 -7.87 8.42 -7.30
CA LEU A 120 -9.27 8.38 -7.73
C LEU A 120 -9.48 8.87 -9.16
N THR A 121 -8.75 9.92 -9.56
CA THR A 121 -8.81 10.45 -10.93
C THR A 121 -8.03 9.58 -11.91
N HIS A 122 -6.89 9.05 -11.49
CA HIS A 122 -6.05 8.15 -12.29
C HIS A 122 -6.82 6.92 -12.77
N HIS A 123 -7.58 6.30 -11.87
CA HIS A 123 -8.37 5.10 -12.18
C HIS A 123 -9.68 5.36 -12.92
N ALA A 124 -9.94 6.60 -13.35
CA ALA A 124 -10.96 6.85 -14.37
C ALA A 124 -10.55 6.32 -15.76
N GLN A 125 -9.26 6.11 -16.00
CA GLN A 125 -8.71 5.74 -17.32
C GLN A 125 -7.79 4.52 -17.29
N GLN A 126 -7.41 4.03 -16.11
CA GLN A 126 -6.44 2.94 -15.96
C GLN A 126 -6.92 1.92 -14.93
N THR A 127 -6.73 0.62 -15.19
CA THR A 127 -7.04 -0.41 -14.21
C THR A 127 -5.90 -0.57 -13.21
N PHE A 128 -6.18 -1.17 -12.04
CA PHE A 128 -5.12 -1.54 -11.09
C PHE A 128 -4.08 -2.46 -11.74
N GLN A 129 -4.51 -3.40 -12.58
CA GLN A 129 -3.59 -4.32 -13.25
C GLN A 129 -2.62 -3.57 -14.17
N ASP A 130 -3.13 -2.67 -15.02
CA ASP A 130 -2.29 -1.89 -15.93
C ASP A 130 -1.29 -1.01 -15.16
N GLU A 131 -1.75 -0.38 -14.07
CA GLU A 131 -0.89 0.41 -13.19
C GLU A 131 0.20 -0.45 -12.53
N TYR A 132 -0.16 -1.61 -11.99
CA TYR A 132 0.78 -2.49 -11.31
C TYR A 132 1.87 -3.01 -12.28
N LEU A 133 1.48 -3.43 -13.49
CA LEU A 133 2.43 -3.84 -14.52
C LEU A 133 3.34 -2.68 -14.95
N ALA A 134 2.79 -1.46 -15.09
CA ALA A 134 3.58 -0.27 -15.40
C ALA A 134 4.58 0.07 -14.30
N LEU A 135 4.22 -0.12 -13.02
CA LEU A 135 5.13 0.04 -11.89
C LEU A 135 6.25 -1.00 -11.91
N LEU A 136 5.95 -2.28 -12.15
CA LEU A 136 6.96 -3.33 -12.27
C LEU A 136 7.95 -3.01 -13.40
N ALA A 137 7.45 -2.63 -14.58
CA ALA A 137 8.27 -2.26 -15.72
C ALA A 137 9.15 -1.04 -15.43
N LYS A 138 8.59 0.01 -14.82
CA LYS A 138 9.32 1.24 -14.45
C LYS A 138 10.45 0.98 -13.46
N HIS A 139 10.30 -0.03 -12.61
CA HIS A 139 11.27 -0.43 -11.60
C HIS A 139 12.14 -1.61 -12.04
N GLU A 140 12.06 -2.01 -13.32
CA GLU A 140 12.88 -3.08 -13.91
C GLU A 140 12.76 -4.41 -13.16
N ILE A 141 11.56 -4.68 -12.61
CA ILE A 141 11.27 -5.93 -11.91
C ILE A 141 10.76 -6.96 -12.93
N GLU A 142 11.52 -8.03 -13.11
CA GLU A 142 11.08 -9.20 -13.88
C GLU A 142 9.98 -9.95 -13.12
N PHE A 143 8.96 -10.41 -13.86
CA PHE A 143 7.86 -11.20 -13.30
C PHE A 143 7.38 -12.23 -14.30
N ASP A 144 6.82 -13.33 -13.79
CA ASP A 144 6.11 -14.32 -14.60
C ASP A 144 4.66 -13.84 -14.85
N PRO A 145 4.26 -13.57 -16.11
CA PRO A 145 2.91 -13.14 -16.43
C PRO A 145 1.82 -14.12 -15.99
N ALA A 146 2.14 -15.42 -15.85
CA ALA A 146 1.19 -16.42 -15.37
C ALA A 146 0.94 -16.34 -13.86
N ARG A 147 1.88 -15.74 -13.10
CA ARG A 147 1.89 -15.77 -11.63
C ARG A 147 1.76 -14.41 -10.96
N VAL A 148 1.87 -13.32 -11.72
CA VAL A 148 1.81 -11.93 -11.20
C VAL A 148 0.49 -11.60 -10.48
N TRP A 149 -0.55 -12.40 -10.67
CA TRP A 149 -1.87 -12.21 -10.08
C TRP A 149 -2.27 -13.25 -9.02
N GLU A 150 -1.36 -14.17 -8.66
CA GLU A 150 -1.57 -15.20 -7.62
C GLU A 150 -1.79 -14.61 -6.21
#